data_AF-G3HRL7-F1
#
_entry.id   AF-G3HRL7-F1
#
_cell.length_a   1.000
_cell.length_b   1.000
_cell.length_c   1.000
_cell.angle_alpha   90.00
_cell.angle_beta   90.00
_cell.angle_gamma   90.00
#
_symmetry.space_group_name_H-M   'P 1'
#
loop_
_entity.id
_entity.type
_entity.pdbx_description
1 polymer ?
#
loop_
_entity_poly.entity_id
_entity_poly.type
_entity_poly.pdbx_seq_one_letter_code
_entity_poly.pdbx_strand_id
1 'polypeptide(L)' 'MNLICDPDLTKVTSCLEHALTARHPRTRYSPGWDAKLLWLPASYLPASLVDAVLTWVLPQPAQSIY' A
#
# COMPACT_ATOMS: atom_id res chain seq x y z
N MET A 1 2.95 8.99 -10.92
CA MET A 1 1.84 8.79 -9.97
C MET A 1 1.22 7.39 -10.07
N ASN A 2 1.99 6.35 -10.42
CA ASN A 2 1.51 4.95 -10.55
C ASN A 2 2.21 3.98 -9.58
N LEU A 3 3.01 4.52 -8.64
CA LEU A 3 3.82 3.74 -7.70
C LEU A 3 3.25 3.78 -6.28
N ILE A 4 2.11 4.43 -6.06
CA ILE A 4 1.48 4.61 -4.74
C ILE A 4 -0.04 4.47 -4.87
N CYS A 5 -0.59 4.98 -5.98
CA CYS A 5 -1.99 4.82 -6.33
C CYS A 5 -2.08 4.17 -7.71
N ASP A 6 -2.42 2.89 -7.73
CA ASP A 6 -2.82 2.21 -8.95
C ASP A 6 -4.27 2.62 -9.31
N PRO A 7 -4.55 3.09 -10.53
CA PRO A 7 -5.91 3.42 -10.97
C PRO A 7 -6.78 2.17 -11.18
N ASP A 8 -6.15 1.00 -11.28
CA ASP A 8 -6.83 -0.28 -11.57
C ASP A 8 -7.42 -0.90 -10.31
N LEU A 9 -8.69 -0.57 -10.04
CA LEU A 9 -9.49 -1.13 -8.95
C LEU A 9 -9.73 -2.65 -9.09
N THR A 10 -9.55 -3.20 -10.29
CA THR A 10 -9.70 -4.64 -10.59
C THR A 10 -8.74 -5.52 -9.79
N LYS A 11 -7.60 -4.98 -9.36
CA LYS A 11 -6.63 -5.68 -8.50
C LYS A 11 -7.24 -6.05 -7.14
N VAL A 12 -8.14 -5.21 -6.61
CA VAL A 12 -8.82 -5.46 -5.32
C VAL A 12 -9.88 -6.52 -5.49
N THR A 13 -10.72 -6.43 -6.53
CA THR A 13 -11.80 -7.39 -6.77
C THR A 13 -11.26 -8.78 -7.06
N SER A 14 -10.19 -8.91 -7.85
CA SER A 14 -9.54 -10.19 -8.11
C SER A 14 -8.94 -10.82 -6.84
N CYS A 15 -8.34 -10.00 -5.96
CA CYS A 15 -7.80 -10.50 -4.69
C CYS A 15 -8.91 -10.98 -3.75
N LEU A 16 -10.05 -10.26 -3.74
CA LEU A 16 -11.24 -10.64 -2.98
C LEU A 16 -11.87 -11.94 -3.50
N GLU A 17 -12.05 -12.09 -4.82
CA GLU A 17 -12.55 -13.33 -5.43
C GLU A 17 -11.65 -14.52 -5.09
N HIS A 18 -10.33 -14.34 -5.13
CA HIS A 18 -9.39 -15.37 -4.73
C HIS A 18 -9.51 -15.71 -3.24
N ALA A 19 -9.69 -14.72 -2.36
CA ALA A 19 -9.89 -14.96 -0.93
C ALA A 19 -11.17 -15.75 -0.64
N LEU A 20 -12.25 -15.49 -1.37
CA LEU A 20 -13.54 -16.17 -1.23
C LEU A 20 -13.54 -17.60 -1.80
N THR A 21 -12.75 -17.85 -2.84
CA THR A 21 -12.68 -19.16 -3.52
C THR A 21 -11.54 -20.04 -3.00
N ALA A 22 -10.61 -19.50 -2.22
CA ALA A 22 -9.48 -20.25 -1.68
C ALA A 22 -9.94 -21.30 -0.66
N ARG A 23 -9.52 -22.55 -0.89
CA ARG A 23 -9.75 -23.67 0.04
C ARG A 23 -9.09 -23.46 1.42
N HIS A 24 -8.02 -22.64 1.48
CA HIS A 24 -7.33 -22.26 2.71
C HIS A 24 -7.05 -20.75 2.68
N PRO A 25 -8.02 -19.91 3.11
CA PRO A 25 -7.87 -18.46 3.05
C PRO A 25 -6.76 -17.99 4.01
N ARG A 26 -5.96 -17.01 3.57
CA ARG A 26 -4.97 -16.33 4.42
C ARG A 26 -5.60 -15.14 5.15
N THR A 27 -5.12 -14.86 6.36
CA THR A 27 -5.56 -13.70 7.15
C THR A 27 -5.11 -12.35 6.61
N ARG A 28 -4.15 -12.30 5.68
CA ARG A 28 -3.76 -11.08 4.97
C ARG A 28 -3.62 -11.32 3.48
N TYR A 29 -4.37 -10.54 2.72
CA TYR A 29 -4.27 -10.42 1.28
C TYR A 29 -3.90 -8.97 0.95
N SER A 30 -2.78 -8.79 0.26
CA SER A 30 -2.32 -7.49 -0.21
C SER A 30 -2.63 -7.40 -1.71
N PRO A 31 -3.65 -6.63 -2.11
CA PRO A 31 -4.00 -6.47 -3.51
C PRO A 31 -2.93 -5.62 -4.21
N GLY A 32 -2.36 -6.16 -5.29
CA GLY A 32 -1.36 -5.47 -6.09
C GLY A 32 0.09 -5.71 -5.67
N TRP A 33 1.00 -5.48 -6.62
CA TRP A 33 2.45 -5.59 -6.42
C TRP A 33 3.00 -4.46 -5.55
N ASP A 34 2.39 -3.28 -5.66
CA ASP A 34 2.76 -2.08 -4.92
C ASP A 34 2.69 -2.30 -3.40
N ALA A 35 1.53 -2.75 -2.91
CA ALA A 35 1.34 -3.10 -1.50
C ALA A 35 2.36 -4.14 -0.99
N LYS A 36 2.86 -5.00 -1.89
CA LYS A 36 3.79 -6.08 -1.54
C LYS A 36 5.26 -5.64 -1.57
N LEU A 37 5.63 -4.73 -2.46
CA LEU A 37 7.00 -4.25 -2.61
C LEU A 37 7.30 -2.95 -1.87
N LEU A 38 6.31 -2.09 -1.65
CA LEU A 38 6.50 -0.84 -0.93
C LEU A 38 6.07 -0.99 0.52
N TRP A 39 4.87 -1.53 0.76
CA TRP A 39 4.30 -1.55 2.11
C TRP A 39 4.88 -2.61 3.03
N LEU A 40 5.27 -3.80 2.52
CA LEU A 40 5.95 -4.80 3.35
C LEU A 40 7.31 -4.30 3.85
N PRO A 41 8.27 -3.88 3.01
CA PRO A 41 9.55 -3.40 3.52
C PRO A 41 9.39 -2.13 4.36
N ALA A 42 8.47 -1.22 4.01
CA ALA A 42 8.16 -0.07 4.87
C ALA A 42 7.69 -0.50 6.28
N SER A 43 6.92 -1.58 6.39
CA SER A 43 6.47 -2.11 7.70
C SER A 43 7.61 -2.69 8.54
N TYR A 44 8.71 -3.11 7.91
CA TYR A 44 9.90 -3.64 8.61
C TYR A 44 10.98 -2.56 8.84
N LEU A 45 10.88 -1.41 8.19
CA LEU A 45 11.83 -0.31 8.30
C LEU A 45 11.49 0.62 9.49
N PRO A 46 12.47 1.36 10.04
CA PRO A 46 12.23 2.32 11.10
C PRO A 46 11.26 3.41 10.64
N ALA A 47 10.33 3.80 11.52
CA ALA A 47 9.32 4.83 11.23
C ALA A 47 9.94 6.15 10.71
N SER A 48 11.10 6.55 11.23
CA SER A 48 11.82 7.75 10.81
C SER A 48 12.28 7.73 9.35
N LEU A 49 12.65 6.55 8.85
CA LEU A 49 13.08 6.36 7.45
C LEU A 49 11.88 6.42 6.52
N VAL A 50 10.76 5.82 6.92
CA VAL A 50 9.49 5.85 6.18
C VAL A 50 8.95 7.28 6.12
N ASP A 51 8.98 8.02 7.23
CA ASP A 51 8.55 9.43 7.28
C ASP A 51 9.42 10.34 6.42
N ALA A 52 10.75 10.14 6.41
CA ALA A 52 11.67 10.89 5.56
C ALA A 52 11.39 10.64 4.07
N VAL A 53 11.12 9.39 3.68
CA VAL A 53 10.75 9.04 2.30
C VAL A 53 9.38 9.62 1.93
N LEU A 54 8.38 9.52 2.82
CA LEU A 54 7.05 10.09 2.60
C LEU A 54 7.10 11.60 2.42
N THR A 55 7.84 12.31 3.28
CA THR A 55 8.01 13.76 3.20
C THR A 55 8.77 14.22 1.97
N TRP A 56 9.59 13.36 1.36
CA TRP A 56 10.24 13.62 0.08
C TRP A 56 9.34 13.38 -1.13
N VAL A 57 8.49 12.36 -1.08
CA VAL A 57 7.66 11.94 -2.21
C VAL A 57 6.32 12.66 -2.26
N LEU A 58 5.73 12.95 -1.10
CA LEU A 58 4.47 13.69 -1.02
C LEU A 58 4.75 15.20 -0.93
N PRO A 59 3.98 16.03 -1.65
CA PRO A 59 4.04 17.47 -1.45
C PRO A 59 3.69 17.79 0.01
N GLN A 60 4.47 18.68 0.63
CA GLN A 60 4.16 19.12 1.99
C GLN A 60 2.70 19.56 2.08
N PRO A 61 1.95 19.11 3.10
CA PRO A 61 0.57 19.51 3.26
C PRO A 61 0.51 21.03 3.38
N ALA A 62 -0.16 21.68 2.43
CA ALA A 62 -0.22 23.13 2.34
C ALA A 62 -0.93 23.81 3.53
N GLN A 63 -1.53 23.02 4.43
CA GLN A 63 -2.28 23.53 5.58
C GLN A 63 -1.89 22.77 6.85
N SER A 64 -0.93 23.30 7.60
CA SER A 64 -0.90 23.13 9.05
C SER A 64 -1.93 24.10 9.61
N ILE A 65 -3.16 23.63 9.84
CA ILE A 65 -4.14 24.41 10.60
C ILE A 65 -3.67 24.39 12.05
N TYR A 66 -3.10 25.51 12.50
CA TYR A 66 -2.96 25.87 13.90
C TYR A 66 -3.53 27.28 14.09
#